data_AF-A0A1Q5UMQ3-F1
#
_entry.id   AF-A0A1Q5UMQ3-F1
#
_cell.length_a   1.000
_cell.length_b   1.000
_cell.length_c   1.000
_cell.angle_alpha   90.00
_cell.angle_beta   90.00
_cell.angle_gamma   90.00
#
_symmetry.space_group_name_H-M   'P 1'
#
loop_
_entity.id
_entity.type
_entity.pdbx_description
1 polymer ?
#
loop_
_entity_poly.entity_id
_entity_poly.type
_entity_poly.pdbx_seq_one_letter_code
_entity_poly.pdbx_strand_id
1 'polypeptide(L)'
;MSLSAHLSKNKFSNIVQYKIPDHCYPNPCAGITSQNDTYVCGDPRLGPVQAPKKFPLDNELQSYERFGALCPAAFLEKWAGSTDSSASYKYPPANGFVVNTAGAPIIGNATLSVGQKVDRFGSEYGKFLAPLGAPYIQRALPPSNLDTYDGDHPFNYYVYQVTKSFDVGMGPIAPWFEQPGMGTQFVTYSNVKDLLAGGYLRRLTPEEYDEPREFSDDYTPSPARVKRH
;
A
#
# COMPACT_ATOMS: atom_id res chain seq x y z
N MET A 1 9.07 3.31 -39.11
CA MET A 1 9.03 1.84 -38.87
C MET A 1 8.62 1.64 -37.42
N SER A 2 7.34 1.32 -37.19
CA SER A 2 6.81 1.06 -35.85
C SER A 2 7.09 -0.41 -35.51
N LEU A 3 7.98 -0.67 -34.55
CA LEU A 3 8.17 -2.00 -34.00
C LEU A 3 7.13 -2.23 -32.90
N SER A 4 6.00 -2.83 -33.26
CA SER A 4 5.14 -3.52 -32.28
C SER A 4 5.94 -4.66 -31.66
N ALA A 5 6.39 -4.47 -30.42
CA ALA A 5 7.00 -5.52 -29.63
C ALA A 5 5.93 -6.55 -29.21
N HIS A 6 5.78 -7.62 -30.00
CA HIS A 6 5.14 -8.85 -29.55
C HIS A 6 6.04 -9.51 -28.49
N LEU A 7 5.78 -9.26 -27.21
CA LEU A 7 6.39 -10.02 -26.12
C LEU A 7 5.65 -11.36 -26.00
N SER A 8 6.32 -12.45 -26.39
CA SER A 8 5.86 -13.82 -26.13
C SER A 8 5.61 -14.04 -24.63
N LYS A 9 4.60 -14.87 -24.28
CA LYS A 9 4.25 -15.26 -22.90
C LYS A 9 5.49 -15.57 -22.05
N ASN A 10 6.46 -16.31 -22.60
CA ASN A 10 7.71 -16.66 -21.91
C ASN A 10 8.64 -15.48 -21.63
N LYS A 11 8.64 -14.44 -22.47
CA LYS A 11 9.54 -13.28 -22.32
C LYS A 11 8.97 -12.25 -21.35
N PHE A 12 7.65 -12.08 -21.34
CA PHE A 12 6.96 -11.17 -20.41
C PHE A 12 6.91 -11.75 -18.98
N SER A 13 6.60 -13.03 -18.82
CA SER A 13 6.54 -13.72 -17.52
C SER A 13 7.91 -13.84 -16.82
N ASN A 14 9.02 -13.72 -17.54
CA ASN A 14 10.36 -13.73 -16.95
C ASN A 14 10.80 -12.35 -16.41
N ILE A 15 10.12 -11.26 -16.79
CA ILE A 15 10.47 -9.88 -16.41
C ILE A 15 9.54 -9.37 -15.32
N VAL A 16 8.24 -9.67 -15.41
CA VAL A 16 7.24 -9.25 -14.43
C VAL A 16 7.08 -10.35 -13.38
N GLN A 17 7.44 -10.03 -12.12
CA GLN A 17 7.33 -10.97 -11.01
C GLN A 17 5.91 -11.08 -10.44
N TYR A 18 5.02 -10.18 -10.85
CA TYR A 18 3.60 -10.24 -10.54
C TYR A 18 2.84 -11.05 -11.60
N LYS A 19 1.91 -11.89 -11.13
CA LYS A 19 1.04 -12.66 -12.02
C LYS A 19 0.07 -11.72 -12.75
N ILE A 20 0.02 -11.83 -14.08
CA ILE A 20 -1.06 -11.28 -14.89
C ILE A 20 -2.09 -12.40 -15.16
N PRO A 21 -3.41 -12.11 -15.11
CA PRO A 21 -4.42 -13.11 -15.44
C PRO A 21 -4.20 -13.78 -16.82
N ASP A 22 -4.38 -15.10 -16.89
CA ASP A 22 -4.06 -15.89 -18.10
C ASP A 22 -4.82 -15.42 -19.35
N HIS A 23 -6.05 -14.94 -19.19
CA HIS A 23 -6.89 -14.47 -20.30
C HIS A 23 -6.39 -13.16 -20.94
N CYS A 24 -5.43 -12.46 -20.32
CA CYS A 24 -4.82 -11.26 -20.89
C CYS A 24 -3.75 -11.60 -21.95
N TYR A 25 -3.30 -12.85 -22.02
CA TYR A 25 -2.32 -13.30 -23.00
C TYR A 25 -2.97 -13.62 -24.35
N PRO A 26 -2.26 -13.45 -25.48
CA PRO A 26 -0.81 -13.24 -25.58
C PRO A 26 -0.34 -11.78 -25.43
N ASN A 27 -1.23 -10.79 -25.41
CA ASN A 27 -0.85 -9.37 -25.41
C ASN A 27 -1.43 -8.61 -24.20
N PRO A 28 -0.86 -8.81 -22.99
CA PRO A 28 -1.41 -8.22 -21.77
C PRO A 28 -1.30 -6.69 -21.72
N CYS A 29 -0.44 -6.09 -22.54
CA CYS A 29 -0.20 -4.64 -22.60
C CYS A 29 -0.93 -3.96 -23.77
N ALA A 30 -1.88 -4.65 -24.41
CA ALA A 30 -2.69 -4.07 -25.46
C ALA A 30 -3.39 -2.79 -24.96
N GLY A 31 -3.26 -1.69 -25.71
CA GLY A 31 -3.90 -0.41 -25.38
C GLY A 31 -3.15 0.47 -24.39
N ILE A 32 -1.93 0.11 -23.99
CA ILE A 32 -1.09 0.89 -23.08
C ILE A 32 0.13 1.44 -23.82
N THR A 33 0.39 2.73 -23.64
CA THR A 33 1.59 3.39 -24.14
C THR A 33 2.74 3.14 -23.17
N SER A 34 3.73 2.35 -23.60
CA SER A 34 4.95 2.14 -22.80
C SER A 34 5.77 3.42 -22.67
N GLN A 35 6.26 3.70 -21.46
CA GLN A 35 7.05 4.88 -21.11
C GLN A 35 8.42 4.49 -20.52
N ASN A 36 8.45 3.52 -19.60
CA ASN A 36 9.66 3.10 -18.88
C ASN A 36 9.57 1.63 -18.43
N ASP A 37 10.51 0.80 -18.88
CA ASP A 37 10.54 -0.66 -18.65
C ASP A 37 10.74 -1.09 -17.18
N THR A 38 10.94 -0.14 -16.25
CA THR A 38 10.91 -0.39 -14.80
C THR A 38 9.52 -0.81 -14.32
N TYR A 39 8.48 -0.46 -15.08
CA TYR A 39 7.07 -0.65 -14.70
C TYR A 39 6.37 -1.68 -15.57
N VAL A 40 5.31 -2.29 -15.03
CA VAL A 40 4.50 -3.25 -15.77
C VAL A 40 3.90 -2.56 -17.01
N CYS A 41 4.05 -3.18 -18.18
CA CYS A 41 3.66 -2.60 -19.48
C CYS A 41 4.29 -1.23 -19.80
N GLY A 42 5.36 -0.86 -19.11
CA GLY A 42 6.04 0.42 -19.27
C GLY A 42 5.32 1.60 -18.63
N ASP A 43 4.25 1.39 -17.85
CA ASP A 43 3.43 2.47 -17.28
C ASP A 43 3.60 2.57 -15.76
N PRO A 44 4.12 3.69 -15.20
CA PRO A 44 4.33 3.86 -13.77
C PRO A 44 3.07 3.64 -12.92
N ARG A 45 1.88 3.94 -13.47
CA ARG A 45 0.62 3.72 -12.75
C ARG A 45 0.44 2.24 -12.42
N LEU A 46 0.91 1.36 -13.30
CA LEU A 46 0.82 -0.08 -13.12
C LEU A 46 1.87 -0.65 -12.17
N GLY A 47 2.74 0.18 -11.57
CA GLY A 47 3.71 -0.21 -10.55
C GLY A 47 4.95 -0.95 -11.09
N PRO A 48 5.92 -1.29 -10.23
CA PRO A 48 7.20 -1.86 -10.66
C PRO A 48 7.05 -3.30 -11.18
N VAL A 49 7.93 -3.72 -12.08
CA VAL A 49 8.02 -5.12 -12.54
C VAL A 49 8.55 -6.07 -11.47
N GLN A 50 9.42 -5.56 -10.58
CA GLN A 50 10.04 -6.33 -9.50
C GLN A 50 9.15 -6.36 -8.26
N ALA A 51 9.10 -7.50 -7.59
CA ALA A 51 8.42 -7.66 -6.31
C ALA A 51 9.45 -7.77 -5.17
N PRO A 52 9.10 -7.37 -3.93
CA PRO A 52 9.91 -7.69 -2.77
C PRO A 52 10.02 -9.22 -2.61
N LYS A 53 11.20 -9.67 -2.19
CA LYS A 53 11.55 -11.11 -2.06
C LYS A 53 12.02 -11.50 -0.66
N LYS A 54 11.93 -10.58 0.29
CA LYS A 54 12.42 -10.75 1.66
C LYS A 54 11.37 -10.27 2.63
N PHE A 55 11.35 -10.92 3.78
CA PHE A 55 10.58 -10.49 4.94
C PHE A 55 10.96 -9.05 5.33
N PRO A 56 9.99 -8.21 5.77
CA PRO A 56 8.56 -8.51 5.90
C PRO A 56 7.73 -8.27 4.63
N LEU A 57 8.30 -7.61 3.62
CA LEU A 57 7.53 -7.12 2.48
C LEU A 57 6.97 -8.22 1.57
N ASP A 58 7.70 -9.33 1.39
CA ASP A 58 7.17 -10.47 0.64
C ASP A 58 5.93 -11.07 1.30
N ASN A 59 5.88 -11.10 2.63
CA ASN A 59 4.72 -11.53 3.41
C ASN A 59 3.52 -10.59 3.22
N GLU A 60 3.74 -9.28 3.26
CA GLU A 60 2.65 -8.29 3.03
C GLU A 60 2.07 -8.36 1.61
N LEU A 61 2.87 -8.75 0.62
CA LEU A 61 2.46 -8.85 -0.79
C LEU A 61 2.08 -10.27 -1.21
N GLN A 62 2.15 -11.27 -0.32
CA GLN A 62 1.92 -12.68 -0.66
C GLN A 62 0.56 -12.94 -1.32
N SER A 63 -0.47 -12.17 -0.92
CA SER A 63 -1.85 -12.29 -1.43
C SER A 63 -2.19 -11.25 -2.51
N TYR A 64 -1.22 -10.45 -2.95
CA TYR A 64 -1.48 -9.33 -3.84
C TYR A 64 -1.58 -9.74 -5.31
N GLU A 65 -2.81 -9.97 -5.76
CA GLU A 65 -3.14 -9.99 -7.18
C GLU A 65 -3.36 -8.57 -7.69
N ARG A 66 -2.29 -7.97 -8.23
CA ARG A 66 -2.18 -6.54 -8.59
C ARG A 66 -3.40 -5.96 -9.32
N PHE A 67 -3.93 -6.70 -10.29
CA PHE A 67 -5.04 -6.26 -11.13
C PHE A 67 -6.34 -7.02 -10.82
N GLY A 68 -6.37 -7.82 -9.76
CA GLY A 68 -7.39 -8.84 -9.54
C GLY A 68 -7.56 -9.69 -10.79
N ALA A 69 -8.80 -9.81 -11.26
CA ALA A 69 -9.14 -10.52 -12.49
C ALA A 69 -9.08 -9.64 -13.77
N LEU A 70 -8.57 -8.41 -13.70
CA LEU A 70 -8.54 -7.49 -14.84
C LEU A 70 -7.21 -7.56 -15.61
N CYS A 71 -7.26 -7.25 -16.90
CA CYS A 71 -6.06 -6.93 -17.67
C CYS A 71 -5.59 -5.48 -17.38
N PRO A 72 -4.29 -5.17 -17.58
CA PRO A 72 -3.72 -3.85 -17.30
C PRO A 72 -4.51 -2.66 -17.84
N ALA A 73 -4.95 -2.70 -19.11
CA ALA A 73 -5.72 -1.60 -19.71
C ALA A 73 -7.09 -1.44 -19.04
N ALA A 74 -7.80 -2.55 -18.79
CA ALA A 74 -9.10 -2.53 -18.12
C ALA A 74 -8.99 -2.03 -16.67
N PHE A 75 -7.88 -2.33 -15.98
CA PHE A 75 -7.59 -1.79 -14.65
C PHE A 75 -7.46 -0.26 -14.68
N LEU A 76 -6.70 0.31 -15.63
CA LEU A 76 -6.55 1.75 -15.79
C LEU A 76 -7.86 2.42 -16.22
N GLU A 77 -8.63 1.82 -17.13
CA GLU A 77 -9.96 2.31 -17.50
C GLU A 77 -10.89 2.39 -16.29
N LYS A 78 -10.90 1.35 -15.44
CA LYS A 78 -11.74 1.33 -14.23
C LYS A 78 -11.30 2.35 -13.20
N TRP A 79 -10.01 2.43 -12.90
CA TRP A 79 -9.51 3.13 -11.73
C TRP A 79 -8.84 4.49 -12.01
N ALA A 80 -8.42 4.76 -13.24
CA ALA A 80 -7.95 6.06 -13.71
C ALA A 80 -8.92 6.71 -14.71
N GLY A 81 -9.81 5.93 -15.33
CA GLY A 81 -10.81 6.42 -16.30
C GLY A 81 -10.30 6.54 -17.73
N SER A 82 -9.05 6.17 -18.00
CA SER A 82 -8.44 6.17 -19.33
C SER A 82 -7.08 5.46 -19.27
N THR A 83 -6.66 4.82 -20.37
CA THR A 83 -5.26 4.37 -20.54
C THR A 83 -4.28 5.48 -20.94
N ASP A 84 -4.75 6.70 -21.27
CA ASP A 84 -3.89 7.84 -21.57
C ASP A 84 -2.92 8.11 -20.42
N SER A 85 -1.63 8.26 -20.69
CA SER A 85 -0.57 8.40 -19.68
C SER A 85 -0.72 9.63 -18.78
N SER A 86 -1.50 10.63 -19.20
CA SER A 86 -1.81 11.82 -18.39
C SER A 86 -2.91 11.59 -17.35
N ALA A 87 -3.68 10.50 -17.45
CA ALA A 87 -4.76 10.21 -16.51
C ALA A 87 -4.22 9.73 -15.16
N SER A 88 -4.80 10.24 -14.08
CA SER A 88 -4.47 9.89 -12.70
C SER A 88 -5.51 8.97 -12.07
N TYR A 89 -5.11 8.23 -11.04
CA TYR A 89 -6.03 7.39 -10.28
C TYR A 89 -7.15 8.22 -9.62
N LYS A 90 -8.36 7.68 -9.70
CA LYS A 90 -9.55 8.17 -8.98
C LYS A 90 -9.57 7.50 -7.61
N TYR A 91 -9.43 8.29 -6.56
CA TYR A 91 -9.42 7.81 -5.17
C TYR A 91 -10.84 7.73 -4.59
N PRO A 92 -11.05 6.89 -3.56
CA PRO A 92 -12.36 6.77 -2.92
C PRO A 92 -12.80 8.06 -2.22
N PRO A 93 -14.11 8.30 -2.07
CA PRO A 93 -14.62 9.39 -1.24
C PRO A 93 -14.28 9.17 0.24
N ALA A 94 -14.58 10.17 1.08
CA ALA A 94 -14.45 10.08 2.54
C ALA A 94 -13.08 9.58 3.02
N ASN A 95 -11.99 9.99 2.36
CA ASN A 95 -10.63 9.54 2.65
C ASN A 95 -10.46 8.01 2.66
N GLY A 96 -11.28 7.27 1.91
CA GLY A 96 -11.20 5.83 1.83
C GLY A 96 -11.66 5.07 3.08
N PHE A 97 -12.38 5.71 4.01
CA PHE A 97 -13.05 4.96 5.08
C PHE A 97 -14.26 4.19 4.54
N VAL A 98 -14.52 3.01 5.09
CA VAL A 98 -15.80 2.31 4.85
C VAL A 98 -16.95 3.22 5.28
N VAL A 99 -18.00 3.30 4.46
CA VAL A 99 -19.22 4.03 4.80
C VAL A 99 -20.28 3.07 5.34
N ASN A 100 -21.03 3.52 6.35
CA ASN A 100 -22.14 2.76 6.90
C ASN A 100 -23.39 2.86 5.99
N THR A 101 -24.48 2.20 6.40
CA THR A 101 -25.75 2.19 5.64
C THR A 101 -26.42 3.56 5.50
N ALA A 102 -26.03 4.54 6.31
CA ALA A 102 -26.47 5.92 6.21
C ALA A 102 -25.55 6.80 5.34
N GLY A 103 -24.50 6.23 4.73
CA GLY A 103 -23.53 6.95 3.91
C GLY A 103 -22.48 7.74 4.68
N ALA A 104 -22.40 7.58 6.01
CA ALA A 104 -21.39 8.24 6.83
C ALA A 104 -20.13 7.35 6.98
N PRO A 105 -18.91 7.93 6.95
CA PRO A 105 -17.69 7.16 7.16
C PRO A 105 -17.63 6.58 8.57
N ILE A 106 -17.18 5.33 8.67
CA ILE A 106 -16.87 4.66 9.93
C ILE A 106 -15.46 5.10 10.33
N ILE A 107 -15.40 6.13 11.16
CA ILE A 107 -14.16 6.73 11.66
C ILE A 107 -14.37 7.17 13.11
N GLY A 108 -13.35 6.99 13.95
CA GLY A 108 -13.31 7.55 15.30
C GLY A 108 -11.95 8.19 15.58
N ASN A 109 -11.92 9.16 16.48
CA ASN A 109 -10.66 9.65 17.02
C ASN A 109 -10.06 8.58 17.94
N ALA A 110 -8.80 8.24 17.71
CA ALA A 110 -8.04 7.33 18.54
C ALA A 110 -6.65 7.92 18.80
N THR A 111 -6.08 7.60 19.96
CA THR A 111 -4.72 7.99 20.31
C THR A 111 -3.78 6.83 20.00
N LEU A 112 -2.74 7.07 19.21
CA LEU A 112 -1.65 6.10 19.06
C LEU A 112 -0.74 6.17 20.29
N SER A 113 -0.47 5.03 20.90
CA SER A 113 0.29 4.93 22.15
C SER A 113 1.79 4.89 21.87
N VAL A 114 2.59 5.45 22.79
CA VAL A 114 4.06 5.31 22.73
C VAL A 114 4.42 3.83 22.67
N GLY A 115 5.35 3.47 21.78
CA GLY A 115 5.76 2.09 21.52
C GLY A 115 5.05 1.45 20.31
N GLN A 116 3.85 1.91 19.96
CA GLN A 116 3.09 1.37 18.83
C GLN A 116 3.85 1.55 17.50
N LYS A 117 3.88 0.49 16.69
CA LYS A 117 4.53 0.47 15.37
C LYS A 117 3.51 0.60 14.24
N VAL A 118 3.84 1.42 13.25
CA VAL A 118 3.02 1.72 12.08
C VAL A 118 3.91 1.77 10.85
N ASP A 119 3.34 1.50 9.68
CA ASP A 119 4.07 1.50 8.42
C ASP A 119 3.31 2.25 7.31
N ARG A 120 3.98 2.45 6.16
CA ARG A 120 3.42 3.13 5.00
C ARG A 120 4.14 2.77 3.71
N PHE A 121 3.36 2.59 2.64
CA PHE A 121 3.82 2.67 1.25
C PHE A 121 3.52 4.05 0.67
N GLY A 122 4.53 4.91 0.57
CA GLY A 122 4.36 6.28 0.08
C GLY A 122 5.23 7.29 0.80
N SER A 123 5.48 8.41 0.12
CA SER A 123 6.23 9.55 0.67
C SER A 123 5.69 10.05 2.02
N GLU A 124 6.61 10.56 2.85
CA GLU A 124 6.35 11.14 4.17
C GLU A 124 5.55 12.46 4.15
N TYR A 125 5.32 13.04 2.97
CA TYR A 125 4.36 14.15 2.83
C TYR A 125 2.89 13.69 2.93
N GLY A 126 2.64 12.37 2.94
CA GLY A 126 1.33 11.79 3.16
C GLY A 126 0.88 11.76 4.62
N LYS A 127 -0.38 11.36 4.82
CA LYS A 127 -1.08 11.35 6.13
C LYS A 127 -1.72 10.00 6.49
N PHE A 128 -1.48 8.95 5.72
CA PHE A 128 -2.11 7.64 5.90
C PHE A 128 -1.07 6.63 6.37
N LEU A 129 -1.30 6.03 7.53
CA LEU A 129 -0.48 4.97 8.09
C LEU A 129 -1.35 3.72 8.29
N ALA A 130 -0.74 2.55 8.40
CA ALA A 130 -1.43 1.33 8.82
C ALA A 130 -0.67 0.69 10.00
N PRO A 131 -1.29 -0.26 10.72
CA PRO A 131 -0.55 -1.14 11.63
C PRO A 131 0.59 -1.84 10.88
N LEU A 132 1.75 -1.95 11.54
CA LEU A 132 2.91 -2.66 10.97
C LEU A 132 2.52 -4.08 10.51
N GLY A 133 2.86 -4.43 9.27
CA GLY A 133 2.66 -5.76 8.69
C GLY A 133 1.27 -5.98 8.09
N ALA A 134 0.44 -4.94 7.98
CA ALA A 134 -0.86 -5.05 7.32
C ALA A 134 -0.68 -5.49 5.85
N PRO A 135 -1.33 -6.57 5.37
CA PRO A 135 -1.24 -7.00 3.98
C PRO A 135 -1.56 -5.88 2.99
N TYR A 136 -0.85 -5.83 1.86
CA TYR A 136 -1.03 -4.77 0.86
C TYR A 136 -2.49 -4.68 0.37
N ILE A 137 -3.15 -5.83 0.21
CA ILE A 137 -4.55 -5.93 -0.20
C ILE A 137 -5.53 -5.30 0.80
N GLN A 138 -5.13 -5.20 2.07
CA GLN A 138 -5.94 -4.57 3.12
C GLN A 138 -5.86 -3.05 3.10
N ARG A 139 -4.89 -2.49 2.37
CA ARG A 139 -4.61 -1.06 2.29
C ARG A 139 -5.35 -0.37 1.15
N ALA A 140 -5.91 -1.14 0.20
CA ALA A 140 -6.58 -0.64 -1.00
C ALA A 140 -5.77 0.46 -1.71
N LEU A 141 -4.46 0.22 -1.89
CA LEU A 141 -3.53 1.14 -2.56
C LEU A 141 -3.35 0.73 -4.03
N PRO A 142 -3.13 1.70 -4.94
CA PRO A 142 -2.85 1.40 -6.33
C PRO A 142 -1.43 0.82 -6.48
N PRO A 143 -1.11 0.16 -7.61
CA PRO A 143 0.21 -0.44 -7.83
C PRO A 143 1.39 0.53 -7.73
N SER A 144 1.20 1.80 -8.11
CA SER A 144 2.24 2.84 -8.09
C SER A 144 2.76 3.19 -6.70
N ASN A 145 2.04 2.83 -5.62
CA ASN A 145 2.56 3.04 -4.27
C ASN A 145 3.77 2.14 -3.95
N LEU A 146 4.03 1.11 -4.76
CA LEU A 146 5.22 0.26 -4.69
C LEU A 146 6.41 0.79 -5.53
N ASP A 147 6.27 1.93 -6.20
CA ASP A 147 7.36 2.50 -6.98
C ASP A 147 8.47 3.01 -6.06
N THR A 148 9.72 2.60 -6.33
CA THR A 148 10.89 3.10 -5.60
C THR A 148 11.29 4.48 -6.14
N TYR A 149 11.20 5.50 -5.28
CA TYR A 149 11.69 6.86 -5.58
C TYR A 149 13.01 7.20 -4.88
N ASP A 150 13.27 6.53 -3.75
CA ASP A 150 14.47 6.66 -2.95
C ASP A 150 15.07 5.26 -2.77
N GLY A 151 16.35 5.11 -3.11
CA GLY A 151 17.05 3.82 -3.05
C GLY A 151 17.18 3.28 -1.63
N ASP A 152 17.18 4.16 -0.62
CA ASP A 152 17.25 3.78 0.79
C ASP A 152 15.90 3.25 1.31
N HIS A 153 14.82 3.48 0.56
CA HIS A 153 13.45 3.07 0.88
C HIS A 153 12.82 2.30 -0.30
N PRO A 154 13.31 1.07 -0.58
CA PRO A 154 12.78 0.26 -1.67
C PRO A 154 11.27 0.04 -1.50
N PHE A 155 10.56 0.06 -2.63
CA PHE A 155 9.10 -0.04 -2.69
C PHE A 155 8.35 1.09 -1.95
N ASN A 156 9.03 2.22 -1.70
CA ASN A 156 8.46 3.36 -0.98
C ASN A 156 7.97 2.99 0.43
N TYR A 157 8.59 1.96 1.02
CA TYR A 157 8.16 1.39 2.28
C TYR A 157 8.90 2.02 3.46
N TYR A 158 8.13 2.46 4.44
CA TYR A 158 8.65 3.07 5.66
C TYR A 158 7.98 2.44 6.88
N VAL A 159 8.76 2.28 7.94
CA VAL A 159 8.29 1.81 9.25
C VAL A 159 8.63 2.84 10.31
N TYR A 160 7.69 3.07 11.21
CA TYR A 160 7.79 4.05 12.28
C TYR A 160 7.37 3.45 13.62
N GLN A 161 7.93 4.01 14.69
CA GLN A 161 7.44 3.79 16.05
C GLN A 161 7.01 5.11 16.67
N VAL A 162 5.88 5.09 17.38
CA VAL A 162 5.37 6.22 18.14
C VAL A 162 6.25 6.50 19.35
N THR A 163 6.79 7.72 19.43
CA THR A 163 7.66 8.19 20.53
C THR A 163 6.96 9.18 21.46
N LYS A 164 5.88 9.81 21.00
CA LYS A 164 4.94 10.60 21.81
C LYS A 164 3.53 10.27 21.35
N SER A 165 2.59 10.10 22.27
CA SER A 165 1.20 9.85 21.90
C SER A 165 0.58 11.01 21.12
N PHE A 166 -0.23 10.69 20.12
CA PHE A 166 -0.98 11.68 19.33
C PHE A 166 -2.27 11.08 18.77
N ASP A 167 -3.24 11.95 18.48
CA ASP A 167 -4.54 11.55 17.96
C ASP A 167 -4.53 11.42 16.43
N VAL A 168 -5.31 10.45 15.96
CA VAL A 168 -5.55 10.14 14.55
C VAL A 168 -7.02 9.89 14.30
N GLY A 169 -7.47 10.09 13.07
CA GLY A 169 -8.70 9.47 12.58
C GLY A 169 -8.44 7.99 12.28
N MET A 170 -9.07 7.08 13.01
CA MET A 170 -8.90 5.64 12.87
C MET A 170 -10.18 4.99 12.36
N GLY A 171 -10.04 4.03 11.44
CA GLY A 171 -11.18 3.30 10.92
C GLY A 171 -10.83 2.32 9.81
N PRO A 172 -11.81 1.48 9.40
CA PRO A 172 -11.64 0.50 8.34
C PRO A 172 -11.49 1.15 6.95
N ILE A 173 -10.62 0.56 6.13
CA ILE A 173 -10.35 0.99 4.75
C ILE A 173 -11.40 0.39 3.80
N ALA A 174 -12.00 1.22 2.95
CA ALA A 174 -12.95 0.78 1.93
C ALA A 174 -12.27 -0.03 0.82
N PRO A 175 -12.96 -0.99 0.18
CA PRO A 175 -12.42 -1.71 -0.97
C PRO A 175 -12.20 -0.73 -2.12
N TRP A 176 -11.04 -0.79 -2.77
CA TRP A 176 -10.68 0.05 -3.90
C TRP A 176 -9.52 -0.56 -4.69
N PHE A 177 -9.26 -0.08 -5.91
CA PHE A 177 -8.15 -0.56 -6.77
C PHE A 177 -8.09 -2.09 -6.96
N GLU A 178 -9.25 -2.71 -7.12
CA GLU A 178 -9.42 -4.17 -7.23
C GLU A 178 -8.99 -4.98 -5.99
N GLN A 179 -8.84 -4.32 -4.84
CA GLN A 179 -8.48 -4.93 -3.57
C GLN A 179 -9.62 -4.83 -2.55
N PRO A 180 -9.75 -5.81 -1.63
CA PRO A 180 -10.82 -5.85 -0.65
C PRO A 180 -10.74 -4.75 0.41
N GLY A 181 -9.55 -4.19 0.69
CA GLY A 181 -9.39 -3.26 1.80
C GLY A 181 -9.65 -3.95 3.14
N MET A 182 -10.43 -3.31 4.01
CA MET A 182 -10.81 -3.78 5.36
C MET A 182 -9.67 -3.85 6.38
N GLY A 183 -8.45 -3.42 6.02
CA GLY A 183 -7.45 -3.06 7.01
C GLY A 183 -7.88 -1.84 7.83
N THR A 184 -7.11 -1.50 8.86
CA THR A 184 -7.27 -0.23 9.57
C THR A 184 -6.30 0.79 8.99
N GLN A 185 -6.79 2.00 8.72
CA GLN A 185 -5.93 3.15 8.46
C GLN A 185 -5.95 4.12 9.63
N PHE A 186 -4.81 4.75 9.86
CA PHE A 186 -4.64 5.91 10.72
C PHE A 186 -4.41 7.14 9.84
N VAL A 187 -5.38 8.05 9.83
CA VAL A 187 -5.30 9.33 9.11
C VAL A 187 -4.86 10.40 10.09
N THR A 188 -3.64 10.90 9.89
CA THR A 188 -3.00 11.87 10.77
C THR A 188 -3.42 13.30 10.44
N TYR A 189 -3.43 14.19 11.43
CA TYR A 189 -3.75 15.61 11.21
C TYR A 189 -2.60 16.39 10.54
N SER A 190 -1.36 16.05 10.89
CA SER A 190 -0.11 16.51 10.25
C SER A 190 0.45 15.43 9.34
N ASN A 191 1.26 15.78 8.34
CA ASN A 191 1.95 14.76 7.53
C ASN A 191 3.03 14.04 8.35
N VAL A 192 3.48 12.89 7.86
CA VAL A 192 4.47 12.05 8.56
C VAL A 192 5.79 12.78 8.77
N LYS A 193 6.24 13.58 7.80
CA LYS A 193 7.45 14.40 7.91
C LYS A 193 7.40 15.36 9.10
N ASP A 194 6.26 16.01 9.33
CA ASP A 194 6.06 16.93 10.46
C ASP A 194 5.97 16.18 11.79
N LEU A 195 5.37 14.98 11.81
CA LEU A 195 5.34 14.11 12.99
C LEU A 195 6.73 13.62 13.39
N LEU A 196 7.59 13.32 12.41
CA LEU A 196 9.00 13.01 12.64
C LEU A 196 9.76 14.22 13.19
N ALA A 197 9.61 15.39 12.58
CA ALA A 197 10.25 16.63 13.04
C ALA A 197 9.81 17.04 14.45
N GLY A 198 8.55 16.79 14.81
CA GLY A 198 8.00 17.01 16.16
C GLY A 198 8.38 15.93 17.19
N GLY A 199 9.04 14.86 16.76
CA GLY A 199 9.42 13.73 17.61
C GLY A 199 8.23 12.92 18.13
N TYR A 200 7.12 12.88 17.38
CA TYR A 200 5.97 11.99 17.64
C TYR A 200 6.20 10.60 17.04
N LEU A 201 6.95 10.55 15.94
CA LEU A 201 7.40 9.32 15.29
C LEU A 201 8.92 9.31 15.24
N ARG A 202 9.50 8.11 15.23
CA ARG A 202 10.87 7.85 14.76
C ARG A 202 10.82 6.82 13.63
N ARG A 203 11.75 6.89 12.68
CA ARG A 203 11.94 5.82 11.68
C ARG A 203 12.57 4.59 12.34
N LEU A 204 12.19 3.41 11.88
CA LEU A 204 12.84 2.15 12.24
C LEU A 204 13.78 1.70 11.13
N THR A 205 14.89 1.06 11.50
CA THR A 205 15.75 0.34 10.54
C THR A 205 15.22 -1.08 10.33
N PRO A 206 15.58 -1.77 9.22
CA PRO A 206 15.13 -3.14 8.94
C PRO A 206 15.31 -4.12 10.11
N GLU A 207 16.39 -3.98 10.87
CA GLU A 207 16.72 -4.82 12.03
C GLU A 207 15.80 -4.60 13.25
N GLU A 208 14.86 -3.65 13.17
CA GLU A 208 13.86 -3.39 14.21
C GLU A 208 12.44 -3.88 13.81
N TYR A 209 12.32 -4.54 12.65
CA TYR A 209 11.09 -5.16 12.14
C TYR A 209 11.33 -6.41 11.25
N ASP A 210 12.43 -7.12 11.45
CA ASP A 210 12.77 -8.35 10.70
C ASP A 210 12.49 -9.65 11.49
N GLU A 211 12.11 -9.55 12.77
CA GLU A 211 11.82 -10.71 13.62
C GLU A 211 10.36 -10.75 14.12
N PRO A 212 9.70 -11.92 14.26
CA PRO A 212 8.30 -12.01 14.69
C PRO A 212 7.97 -11.31 16.00
N ARG A 213 8.92 -11.25 16.95
CA ARG A 213 8.75 -10.56 18.24
C ARG A 213 8.48 -9.07 18.05
N GLU A 214 9.01 -8.46 17.01
CA GLU A 214 8.94 -7.02 16.77
C GLU A 214 7.57 -6.56 16.26
N PHE A 215 6.72 -7.51 15.87
CA PHE A 215 5.31 -7.32 15.51
C PHE A 215 4.37 -7.53 16.70
N SER A 216 4.90 -7.96 17.86
CA SER A 216 4.10 -8.11 19.08
C SER A 216 3.81 -6.77 19.76
N ASP A 217 2.77 -6.76 20.60
CA ASP A 217 2.38 -5.59 21.40
C ASP A 217 3.00 -5.69 22.80
N ASP A 218 3.98 -4.83 23.08
CA ASP A 218 4.63 -4.66 24.38
C ASP A 218 4.26 -3.35 25.09
N TYR A 219 3.35 -2.56 24.50
CA TYR A 219 2.96 -1.22 24.96
C TYR A 219 1.56 -1.18 25.58
N THR A 220 0.68 -2.12 25.24
CA THR A 220 -0.67 -2.18 25.83
C THR A 220 -0.63 -2.80 27.23
N PRO A 221 -1.10 -2.11 28.28
CA PRO A 221 -1.09 -2.65 29.63
C PRO A 221 -2.08 -3.81 29.78
N SER A 222 -1.70 -4.80 30.61
CA SER A 222 -2.62 -5.88 31.00
C SER A 222 -3.82 -5.34 31.79
N PRO A 223 -5.00 -5.98 31.72
CA PRO A 223 -6.14 -5.62 32.54
C PRO A 223 -5.77 -5.60 34.02
N ALA A 224 -6.21 -4.56 34.74
CA ALA A 224 -5.99 -4.46 36.17
C ALA A 224 -6.62 -5.66 36.90
N ARG A 225 -5.82 -6.43 37.66
CA ARG A 225 -6.35 -7.50 38.49
C ARG A 225 -7.13 -6.89 39.66
N VAL A 226 -8.45 -6.99 39.63
CA VAL A 226 -9.27 -6.71 40.81
C VAL A 226 -8.96 -7.78 41.86
N LYS A 227 -8.34 -7.41 42.98
CA LYS A 227 -8.23 -8.29 44.14
C LYS A 227 -9.66 -8.58 44.62
N ARG A 228 -10.12 -9.82 44.47
CA ARG A 228 -11.34 -10.27 45.15
C ARG A 228 -11.00 -10.37 46.64
N HIS A 229 -11.69 -9.56 47.45
CA HIS A 229 -11.67 -9.66 48.91
C HIS A 229 -12.53 -10.84 49.37
#